data_AF-A0A2E2QVX7-F1
#
_entry.id   AF-A0A2E2QVX7-F1
#
_cell.length_a   1.000
_cell.length_b   1.000
_cell.length_c   1.000
_cell.angle_alpha   90.00
_cell.angle_beta   90.00
_cell.angle_gamma   90.00
#
_symmetry.space_group_name_H-M   'P 1'
#
loop_
_entity.id
_entity.type
_entity.pdbx_description
1 polymer ?
#
loop_
_entity_poly.entity_id
_entity_poly.type
_entity_poly.pdbx_seq_one_letter_code
_entity_poly.pdbx_strand_id
1 'polypeptide(L)'
;MAKDSPEEQYRKLYDRIYSLCVQNEWGDPHNYARAKEIYLAGLLGHKLVKEFSGGDAIDDQGECEYKTTTGKNINARYAGISNYESWKKQKDYLNKEKIAKYKNHYVARFEEGKVAEVWRLKGSMVLNILEPKFKNSWRRRNERKDPRISANLSMTEIKKYGIKIYPK
;
A
#
# COMPACT_ATOMS: atom_id res chain seq x y z
N MET A 1 -42.54 2.81 12.17
CA MET A 1 -41.25 3.48 12.45
C MET A 1 -40.86 4.24 11.19
N ALA A 2 -40.65 5.55 11.27
CA ALA A 2 -40.18 6.33 10.11
C ALA A 2 -38.81 5.79 9.68
N LYS A 3 -38.61 5.61 8.38
CA LYS A 3 -37.32 5.18 7.83
C LYS A 3 -36.37 6.36 7.92
N ASP A 4 -35.18 6.14 8.47
CA ASP A 4 -34.12 7.16 8.53
C ASP A 4 -33.88 7.82 7.16
N SER A 5 -33.60 9.12 7.15
CA SER A 5 -33.16 9.80 5.92
C SER A 5 -31.81 9.22 5.43
N PRO A 6 -31.45 9.38 4.13
CA PRO A 6 -30.13 8.98 3.64
C PRO A 6 -28.96 9.57 4.45
N GLU A 7 -29.07 10.83 4.87
CA GLU A 7 -28.08 11.53 5.69
C GLU A 7 -27.96 10.91 7.09
N GLU A 8 -29.10 10.55 7.70
CA GLU A 8 -29.12 9.87 9.01
C GLU A 8 -28.50 8.48 8.92
N GLN A 9 -28.79 7.73 7.84
CA GLN A 9 -28.18 6.43 7.59
C GLN A 9 -26.66 6.57 7.43
N TYR A 10 -26.20 7.55 6.65
CA TYR A 10 -24.78 7.81 6.47
C TYR A 10 -24.08 8.18 7.78
N ARG A 11 -24.68 9.06 8.60
CA ARG A 11 -24.12 9.43 9.92
C ARG A 11 -23.98 8.23 10.84
N LYS A 12 -25.01 7.35 10.90
CA LYS A 12 -24.95 6.11 11.70
C LYS A 12 -23.84 5.17 11.21
N LEU A 13 -23.63 5.07 9.90
CA LEU A 13 -22.53 4.29 9.32
C LEU A 13 -21.18 4.89 9.67
N TYR A 14 -21.04 6.22 9.58
CA TYR A 14 -19.83 6.95 9.97
C TYR A 14 -19.47 6.70 11.44
N ASP A 15 -20.43 6.86 12.35
CA ASP A 15 -20.25 6.61 13.79
C ASP A 15 -19.87 5.15 14.07
N ARG A 16 -20.48 4.21 13.33
CA ARG A 16 -20.17 2.79 13.44
C ARG A 16 -18.75 2.46 12.97
N ILE A 17 -18.30 3.07 11.87
CA ILE A 17 -16.94 2.92 11.35
C ILE A 17 -15.91 3.38 12.39
N TYR A 18 -16.10 4.54 13.01
CA TYR A 18 -15.22 5.01 14.08
C TYR A 18 -15.25 4.10 15.31
N SER A 19 -16.45 3.67 15.73
CA SER A 19 -16.59 2.74 16.85
C SER A 19 -15.80 1.45 16.64
N LEU A 20 -15.85 0.87 15.43
CA LEU A 20 -15.05 -0.32 15.08
C LEU A 20 -13.55 -0.03 15.15
N CYS A 21 -13.11 1.12 14.66
CA CYS A 21 -11.69 1.47 14.66
C CYS A 21 -11.15 1.71 16.07
N VAL A 22 -11.93 2.34 16.95
CA VAL A 22 -11.58 2.52 18.37
C VAL A 22 -11.51 1.17 19.08
N GLN A 23 -12.51 0.31 18.90
CA GLN A 23 -12.57 -1.03 19.52
C GLN A 23 -11.39 -1.93 19.14
N ASN A 24 -10.82 -1.75 17.95
CA ASN A 24 -9.75 -2.59 17.42
C ASN A 24 -8.40 -1.86 17.34
N GLU A 25 -8.30 -0.65 17.90
CA GLU A 25 -7.09 0.18 17.87
C GLU A 25 -6.56 0.44 16.44
N TRP A 26 -7.45 0.56 15.47
CA TRP A 26 -7.10 0.80 14.05
C TRP A 26 -6.86 2.27 13.72
N GLY A 27 -6.97 3.18 14.69
CA GLY A 27 -6.79 4.62 14.48
C GLY A 27 -7.89 5.25 13.62
N ASP A 28 -7.58 6.36 12.94
CA ASP A 28 -8.55 7.08 12.12
C ASP A 28 -8.71 6.42 10.74
N PRO A 29 -9.90 5.87 10.38
CA PRO A 29 -10.12 5.20 9.11
C PRO A 29 -10.05 6.14 7.89
N HIS A 30 -10.24 7.45 8.08
CA HIS A 30 -10.20 8.44 7.01
C HIS A 30 -8.83 9.08 6.83
N ASN A 31 -7.86 8.74 7.68
CA ASN A 31 -6.49 9.19 7.52
C ASN A 31 -5.73 8.33 6.49
N TYR A 32 -5.08 8.99 5.52
CA TYR A 32 -4.34 8.35 4.43
C TYR A 32 -5.12 7.25 3.69
N ALA A 33 -4.67 5.99 3.81
CA ALA A 33 -5.27 4.83 3.16
C ALA A 33 -5.84 3.82 4.18
N ARG A 34 -5.99 4.22 5.45
CA ARG A 34 -6.30 3.32 6.57
C ARG A 34 -7.57 2.49 6.35
N ALA A 35 -8.66 3.08 5.83
CA ALA A 35 -9.86 2.31 5.50
C ALA A 35 -9.59 1.16 4.51
N LYS A 36 -8.73 1.36 3.51
CA LYS A 36 -8.38 0.30 2.54
C LYS A 36 -7.45 -0.74 3.16
N GLU A 37 -6.55 -0.34 4.05
CA GLU A 37 -5.70 -1.26 4.82
C GLU A 37 -6.55 -2.18 5.70
N ILE A 38 -7.51 -1.61 6.45
CA ILE A 38 -8.49 -2.36 7.27
C ILE A 38 -9.25 -3.36 6.38
N TYR A 39 -9.77 -2.89 5.24
CA TYR A 39 -10.49 -3.74 4.30
C TYR A 39 -9.62 -4.93 3.83
N LEU A 40 -8.40 -4.65 3.36
CA LEU A 40 -7.50 -5.67 2.84
C LEU A 40 -7.05 -6.64 3.92
N ALA A 41 -6.75 -6.15 5.13
CA ALA A 41 -6.40 -7.00 6.26
C ALA A 41 -7.52 -7.99 6.58
N GLY A 42 -8.77 -7.51 6.66
CA GLY A 42 -9.93 -8.38 6.85
C GLY A 42 -10.14 -9.39 5.71
N LEU A 43 -9.97 -8.95 4.46
CA LEU A 43 -10.12 -9.80 3.27
C LEU A 43 -9.07 -10.91 3.20
N LEU A 44 -7.81 -10.60 3.54
CA LEU A 44 -6.67 -11.51 3.42
C LEU A 44 -6.39 -12.31 4.69
N GLY A 45 -7.06 -11.99 5.81
CA GLY A 45 -6.80 -12.60 7.11
C GLY A 45 -5.52 -12.10 7.79
N HIS A 46 -5.05 -10.90 7.42
CA HIS A 46 -3.87 -10.28 8.02
C HIS A 46 -4.26 -9.46 9.26
N LYS A 47 -3.26 -9.05 10.05
CA LYS A 47 -3.44 -8.10 11.16
C LYS A 47 -2.92 -6.73 10.77
N LEU A 48 -3.54 -5.64 11.22
CA LEU A 48 -2.97 -4.31 11.01
C LEU A 48 -1.78 -4.05 11.93
N VAL A 49 -0.80 -3.29 11.43
CA VAL A 49 0.28 -2.75 12.27
C VAL A 49 -0.28 -1.56 13.07
N LYS A 50 0.02 -1.53 14.37
CA LYS A 50 -0.48 -0.47 15.27
C LYS A 50 0.24 0.87 15.05
N GLU A 51 1.52 0.83 14.68
CA GLU A 51 2.35 2.01 14.44
C GLU A 51 2.39 2.40 12.96
N PHE A 52 2.28 3.69 12.66
CA PHE A 52 2.30 4.24 11.30
C PHE A 52 3.71 4.27 10.66
N SER A 53 4.75 3.82 11.37
CA SER A 53 6.17 3.92 10.98
C SER A 53 6.74 2.64 10.34
N GLY A 54 5.93 1.59 10.20
CA GLY A 54 6.33 0.26 9.71
C GLY A 54 5.57 -0.21 8.47
N GLY A 55 5.43 -1.53 8.31
CA GLY A 55 4.59 -2.11 7.26
C GLY A 55 3.11 -1.76 7.45
N ASP A 56 2.30 -2.00 6.42
CA ASP A 56 0.86 -1.68 6.46
C ASP A 56 0.07 -2.75 7.22
N ALA A 57 0.53 -4.01 7.18
CA ALA A 57 -0.11 -5.15 7.85
C ALA A 57 0.91 -6.25 8.20
N ILE A 58 0.48 -7.26 8.94
CA ILE A 58 1.24 -8.46 9.33
C ILE A 58 0.56 -9.68 8.70
N ASP A 59 1.29 -10.36 7.82
CA ASP A 59 0.89 -11.63 7.21
C ASP A 59 1.60 -12.83 7.87
N ASP A 60 1.55 -14.01 7.25
CA ASP A 60 2.18 -15.24 7.75
C ASP A 60 3.72 -15.19 7.76
N GLN A 61 4.31 -14.16 7.15
CA GLN A 61 5.74 -13.95 7.00
C GLN A 61 6.26 -12.70 7.74
N GLY A 62 5.40 -12.04 8.53
CA GLY A 62 5.72 -10.82 9.28
C GLY A 62 5.12 -9.56 8.66
N GLU A 63 5.75 -8.41 8.87
CA GLU A 63 5.28 -7.15 8.29
C GLU A 63 5.30 -7.19 6.75
N CYS A 64 4.25 -6.66 6.15
CA CYS A 64 4.01 -6.61 4.72
C CYS A 64 3.56 -5.22 4.27
N GLU A 65 3.79 -4.92 3.00
CA GLU A 65 3.42 -3.64 2.39
C GLU A 65 2.14 -3.80 1.55
N TYR A 66 1.23 -2.85 1.67
CA TYR A 66 0.08 -2.69 0.80
C TYR A 66 0.27 -1.54 -0.18
N LYS A 67 -0.22 -1.75 -1.40
CA LYS A 67 -0.39 -0.71 -2.40
C LYS A 67 -1.76 -0.84 -3.02
N THR A 68 -2.45 0.28 -3.14
CA THR A 68 -3.79 0.29 -3.71
C THR A 68 -3.89 1.25 -4.88
N THR A 69 -4.77 0.94 -5.82
CA THR A 69 -5.14 1.85 -6.91
C THR A 69 -6.64 1.75 -7.18
N THR A 70 -7.24 2.84 -7.64
CA THR A 70 -8.61 2.89 -8.17
C THR A 70 -8.63 3.07 -9.69
N GLY A 71 -7.45 3.05 -10.34
CA GLY A 71 -7.35 3.16 -11.79
C GLY A 71 -7.87 1.90 -12.48
N LYS A 72 -8.22 2.05 -13.77
CA LYS A 72 -8.69 0.95 -14.63
C LYS A 72 -7.75 -0.26 -14.62
N ASN A 73 -6.44 -0.01 -14.63
CA ASN A 73 -5.41 -1.06 -14.60
C ASN A 73 -4.71 -1.09 -13.25
N ILE A 74 -4.47 -2.30 -12.73
CA ILE A 74 -3.69 -2.48 -11.51
C ILE A 74 -2.27 -1.91 -11.69
N ASN A 75 -1.83 -1.13 -10.70
CA ASN A 75 -0.51 -0.51 -10.64
C ASN A 75 -0.18 -0.20 -9.17
N ALA A 76 1.10 -0.01 -8.88
CA ALA A 76 1.54 0.43 -7.56
C ALA A 76 2.58 1.54 -7.68
N ARG A 77 2.32 2.67 -7.02
CA ARG A 77 3.26 3.78 -6.94
C ARG A 77 4.03 3.71 -5.63
N TYR A 78 5.35 3.74 -5.73
CA TYR A 78 6.27 3.87 -4.61
C TYR A 78 6.88 5.27 -4.69
N ALA A 79 6.40 6.20 -3.86
CA ALA A 79 6.76 7.60 -3.90
C ALA A 79 7.11 8.13 -2.50
N GLY A 80 7.64 9.36 -2.45
CA GLY A 80 8.03 9.99 -1.19
C GLY A 80 9.24 9.32 -0.51
N ILE A 81 10.05 8.55 -1.27
CA ILE A 81 11.21 7.87 -0.71
C ILE A 81 12.36 8.88 -0.54
N SER A 82 12.89 8.95 0.67
CA SER A 82 14.05 9.77 1.03
C SER A 82 15.24 9.52 0.10
N ASN A 83 16.00 10.58 -0.12
CA ASN A 83 17.14 10.57 -1.02
C ASN A 83 18.47 10.61 -0.27
N TYR A 84 19.45 9.83 -0.71
CA TYR A 84 20.81 9.77 -0.16
C TYR A 84 21.87 10.28 -1.16
N GLU A 85 23.06 10.68 -0.68
CA GLU A 85 24.07 11.34 -1.53
C GLU A 85 24.72 10.40 -2.56
N SER A 86 24.75 9.09 -2.30
CA SER A 86 25.28 8.09 -3.23
C SER A 86 24.24 7.02 -3.57
N TRP A 87 24.33 6.48 -4.79
CA TRP A 87 23.46 5.39 -5.21
C TRP A 87 23.65 4.13 -4.36
N LYS A 88 24.87 3.85 -3.88
CA LYS A 88 25.14 2.73 -2.98
C LYS A 88 24.32 2.85 -1.69
N LYS A 89 24.38 4.00 -1.01
CA LYS A 89 23.57 4.27 0.19
C LYS A 89 22.07 4.24 -0.11
N GLN A 90 21.65 4.77 -1.25
CA GLN A 90 20.25 4.72 -1.67
C GLN A 90 19.75 3.28 -1.85
N LYS A 91 20.55 2.43 -2.51
CA LYS A 91 20.22 1.02 -2.73
C LYS A 91 20.18 0.24 -1.41
N ASP A 92 21.13 0.47 -0.52
CA ASP A 92 21.14 -0.14 0.81
C ASP A 92 19.88 0.24 1.60
N TYR A 93 19.47 1.51 1.56
CA TYR A 93 18.24 1.98 2.18
C TYR A 93 16.97 1.33 1.58
N LEU A 94 16.89 1.28 0.25
CA LEU A 94 15.78 0.62 -0.45
C LEU A 94 15.68 -0.87 -0.09
N ASN A 95 16.82 -1.53 0.14
CA ASN A 95 16.86 -2.94 0.46
C ASN A 95 16.55 -3.23 1.94
N LYS A 96 17.19 -2.52 2.86
CA LYS A 96 17.15 -2.84 4.30
C LYS A 96 15.98 -2.18 5.03
N GLU A 97 15.59 -1.00 4.59
CA GLU A 97 14.69 -0.14 5.39
C GLU A 97 13.36 0.17 4.70
N LYS A 98 13.23 -0.07 3.38
CA LYS A 98 12.02 0.29 2.62
C LYS A 98 11.38 -0.85 1.85
N ILE A 99 11.87 -1.14 0.64
CA ILE A 99 11.18 -2.00 -0.31
C ILE A 99 11.43 -3.46 0.06
N ALA A 100 12.67 -3.94 0.01
CA ALA A 100 12.94 -5.35 0.27
C ALA A 100 12.95 -5.72 1.77
N LYS A 101 12.71 -4.74 2.66
CA LYS A 101 12.51 -4.95 4.09
C LYS A 101 11.32 -5.90 4.33
N TYR A 102 10.23 -5.69 3.59
CA TYR A 102 9.02 -6.49 3.70
C TYR A 102 9.09 -7.67 2.76
N LYS A 103 8.85 -8.89 3.29
CA LYS A 103 8.95 -10.10 2.49
C LYS A 103 7.90 -10.12 1.39
N ASN A 104 6.68 -9.65 1.70
CA ASN A 104 5.55 -9.62 0.79
C ASN A 104 5.02 -8.21 0.58
N HIS A 105 4.66 -7.92 -0.66
CA HIS A 105 3.94 -6.72 -1.09
C HIS A 105 2.62 -7.17 -1.72
N TYR A 106 1.52 -6.57 -1.30
CA TYR A 106 0.19 -6.81 -1.87
C TYR A 106 -0.25 -5.58 -2.65
N VAL A 107 -0.55 -5.76 -3.93
CA VAL A 107 -1.12 -4.72 -4.78
C VAL A 107 -2.59 -5.03 -5.01
N ALA A 108 -3.46 -4.13 -4.59
CA ALA A 108 -4.91 -4.25 -4.75
C ALA A 108 -5.46 -3.19 -5.70
N ARG A 109 -6.37 -3.61 -6.58
CA ARG A 109 -7.19 -2.69 -7.37
C ARG A 109 -8.59 -2.62 -6.77
N PHE A 110 -9.05 -1.40 -6.52
CA PHE A 110 -10.41 -1.12 -6.07
C PHE A 110 -11.25 -0.59 -7.23
N GLU A 111 -12.50 -1.02 -7.27
CA GLU A 111 -13.52 -0.60 -8.24
C GLU A 111 -14.82 -0.43 -7.48
N GLU A 112 -15.41 0.77 -7.54
CA GLU A 112 -16.65 1.13 -6.83
C GLU A 112 -16.64 0.78 -5.32
N GLY A 113 -15.51 1.03 -4.66
CA GLY A 113 -15.35 0.76 -3.23
C GLY A 113 -15.12 -0.72 -2.86
N LYS A 114 -15.06 -1.62 -3.85
CA LYS A 114 -14.79 -3.06 -3.65
C LYS A 114 -13.42 -3.43 -4.18
N VAL A 115 -12.82 -4.48 -3.62
CA VAL A 115 -11.59 -5.07 -4.16
C VAL A 115 -11.95 -5.86 -5.42
N ALA A 116 -11.34 -5.51 -6.55
CA ALA A 116 -11.52 -6.21 -7.82
C ALA A 116 -10.46 -7.29 -8.04
N GLU A 117 -9.23 -7.04 -7.61
CA GLU A 117 -8.13 -8.01 -7.66
C GLU A 117 -7.04 -7.67 -6.64
N VAL A 118 -6.35 -8.70 -6.14
CA VAL A 118 -5.16 -8.56 -5.28
C VAL A 118 -4.05 -9.47 -5.81
N TRP A 119 -2.84 -8.94 -5.91
CA TRP A 119 -1.64 -9.66 -6.32
C TRP A 119 -0.56 -9.55 -5.25
N ARG A 120 0.09 -10.67 -4.93
CA ARG A 120 1.23 -10.73 -4.01
C ARG A 120 2.52 -10.83 -4.80
N LEU A 121 3.51 -10.01 -4.44
CA LEU A 121 4.88 -10.06 -4.94
C LEU A 121 5.86 -10.17 -3.78
N LYS A 122 7.00 -10.81 -4.00
CA LYS A 122 8.13 -10.78 -3.05
C LYS A 122 8.76 -9.39 -3.06
N GLY A 123 9.05 -8.80 -1.89
CA GLY A 123 9.66 -7.46 -1.80
C GLY A 123 11.01 -7.34 -2.52
N SER A 124 11.83 -8.39 -2.48
CA SER A 124 13.07 -8.47 -3.26
C SER A 124 12.83 -8.42 -4.78
N MET A 125 11.77 -9.06 -5.27
CA MET A 125 11.39 -8.99 -6.69
C MET A 125 10.88 -7.60 -7.05
N VAL A 126 10.08 -6.97 -6.18
CA VAL A 126 9.63 -5.58 -6.36
C VAL A 126 10.84 -4.66 -6.45
N LEU A 127 11.82 -4.79 -5.55
CA LEU A 127 13.03 -3.99 -5.60
C LEU A 127 13.81 -4.20 -6.91
N ASN A 128 14.00 -5.45 -7.34
CA ASN A 128 14.70 -5.74 -8.60
C ASN A 128 14.05 -5.06 -9.82
N ILE A 129 12.71 -5.06 -9.88
CA ILE A 129 11.96 -4.42 -10.96
C ILE A 129 12.07 -2.88 -10.89
N LEU A 130 12.01 -2.33 -9.68
CA LEU A 130 11.98 -0.88 -9.47
C LEU A 130 13.38 -0.24 -9.42
N GLU A 131 14.44 -1.00 -9.13
CA GLU A 131 15.80 -0.49 -8.99
C GLU A 131 16.25 0.39 -10.18
N PRO A 132 16.14 -0.03 -11.45
CA PRO A 132 16.52 0.83 -12.58
C PRO A 132 15.68 2.11 -12.64
N LYS A 133 14.41 2.06 -12.27
CA LYS A 133 13.50 3.23 -12.27
C LYS A 133 13.86 4.19 -11.14
N PHE A 134 14.14 3.67 -9.94
CA PHE A 134 14.64 4.46 -8.82
C PHE A 134 15.99 5.09 -9.14
N LYS A 135 16.91 4.37 -9.78
CA LYS A 135 18.21 4.91 -10.19
C LYS A 135 18.05 6.10 -11.14
N ASN A 136 17.13 5.98 -12.11
CA ASN A 136 16.81 7.06 -13.03
C ASN A 136 16.12 8.25 -12.33
N SER A 137 15.24 7.99 -11.36
CA SER A 137 14.66 9.06 -10.53
C SER A 137 15.73 9.74 -9.67
N TRP A 138 16.63 8.96 -9.06
CA TRP A 138 17.70 9.44 -8.19
C TRP A 138 18.70 10.32 -8.94
N ARG A 139 19.08 9.96 -10.17
CA ARG A 139 19.94 10.79 -11.03
C ARG A 139 19.36 12.18 -11.28
N ARG A 140 18.05 12.25 -11.52
CA ARG A 140 17.30 13.48 -11.83
C ARG A 140 16.74 14.20 -10.59
N ARG A 141 17.24 13.89 -9.39
CA ARG A 141 16.69 14.45 -8.14
C ARG A 141 16.96 15.94 -7.98
N ASN A 142 18.10 16.42 -8.46
CA ASN A 142 18.51 17.83 -8.33
C ASN A 142 17.77 18.73 -9.32
N GLU A 143 17.10 18.16 -10.31
CA GLU A 143 16.27 18.87 -11.30
C GLU A 143 14.87 19.20 -10.73
N ARG A 144 14.54 18.72 -9.53
CA ARG A 144 13.17 18.74 -8.97
C ARG A 144 13.17 19.48 -7.64
N LYS A 145 12.09 20.24 -7.38
CA LYS A 145 11.87 20.92 -6.10
C LYS A 145 11.79 19.94 -4.92
N ASP A 146 11.10 18.82 -5.13
CA ASP A 146 11.10 17.69 -4.19
C ASP A 146 12.12 16.64 -4.66
N PRO A 147 13.24 16.47 -3.94
CA PRO A 147 14.29 15.55 -4.34
C PRO A 147 13.93 14.08 -4.09
N ARG A 148 12.84 13.80 -3.35
CA ARG A 148 12.40 12.43 -3.06
C ARG A 148 12.18 11.64 -4.34
N ILE A 149 12.57 10.37 -4.31
CA ILE A 149 12.51 9.51 -5.49
C ILE A 149 11.20 8.75 -5.55
N SER A 150 10.81 8.37 -6.77
CA SER A 150 9.63 7.54 -6.98
C SER A 150 9.81 6.59 -8.14
N ALA A 151 9.07 5.49 -8.10
CA ALA A 151 8.98 4.51 -9.17
C ALA A 151 7.59 3.87 -9.17
N ASN A 152 7.16 3.39 -10.34
CA ASN A 152 5.88 2.73 -10.51
C ASN A 152 6.07 1.29 -10.96
N LEU A 153 5.33 0.39 -10.33
CA LEU A 153 5.15 -0.99 -10.75
C LEU A 153 3.91 -1.05 -11.66
N SER A 154 4.11 -1.48 -12.90
CA SER A 154 3.08 -1.54 -13.93
C SER A 154 2.24 -2.81 -13.82
N MET A 155 1.07 -2.81 -14.47
CA MET A 155 0.22 -4.01 -14.59
C MET A 155 0.99 -5.20 -15.15
N THR A 156 1.78 -5.00 -16.21
CA THR A 156 2.52 -6.08 -16.86
C THR A 156 3.52 -6.72 -15.90
N GLU A 157 4.23 -5.92 -15.11
CA GLU A 157 5.17 -6.42 -14.10
C GLU A 157 4.46 -7.15 -12.96
N ILE A 158 3.34 -6.60 -12.48
CA ILE A 158 2.52 -7.23 -11.43
C ILE A 158 2.02 -8.59 -11.88
N LYS A 159 1.45 -8.68 -13.09
CA LYS A 159 0.89 -9.93 -13.61
C LYS A 159 1.96 -10.94 -14.00
N LYS A 160 3.14 -10.48 -14.43
CA LYS A 160 4.26 -11.36 -14.81
C LYS A 160 4.96 -11.98 -13.61
N TYR A 161 5.14 -11.23 -12.53
CA TYR A 161 5.98 -11.66 -11.38
C TYR A 161 5.20 -11.90 -10.10
N GLY A 162 3.94 -11.49 -10.05
CA GLY A 162 3.07 -11.68 -8.90
C GLY A 162 2.23 -12.95 -8.99
N ILE A 163 1.67 -13.32 -7.84
CA ILE A 163 0.68 -14.38 -7.71
C ILE A 163 -0.64 -13.71 -7.39
N LYS A 164 -1.69 -13.99 -8.16
CA LYS A 164 -3.03 -13.49 -7.88
C LYS A 164 -3.59 -14.20 -6.66
N ILE A 165 -4.04 -13.44 -5.66
CA ILE A 165 -4.58 -13.94 -4.39
C ILE A 165 -6.10 -13.75 -4.31
N TYR A 166 -6.63 -12.77 -5.05
CA TYR A 166 -8.06 -12.48 -5.09
C TYR A 166 -8.50 -11.99 -6.49
N PRO A 167 -9.69 -12.38 -6.97
CA PRO A 167 -10.50 -13.50 -6.45
C PRO A 167 -9.74 -14.83 -6.54
N LYS A 168 -10.11 -15.79 -5.68
CA LYS A 168 -9.56 -17.15 -5.70
C LYS A 168 -10.07 -17.93 -6.91
#